data_AF-A0A1A8VLG6-F1
#
_entry.id   AF-A0A1A8VLG6-F1
#
_cell.length_a   1.000
_cell.length_b   1.000
_cell.length_c   1.000
_cell.angle_alpha   90.00
_cell.angle_beta   90.00
_cell.angle_gamma   90.00
#
_symmetry.space_group_name_H-M   'P 1'
#
loop_
_entity.id
_entity.type
_entity.pdbx_description
1 polymer ?
#
loop_
_entity_poly.entity_id
_entity_poly.type
_entity_poly.pdbx_seq_one_letter_code
_entity_poly.pdbx_strand_id
1 'polypeptide(L)'
;MEKIALIQNPLDYIRLNMEEEIFLKCKGDREIIGKLDAYDNHLNMILSKARETYKQSSTENEEGTKKIERNLDMVFVRGDSIILVETRLIAFE
;
A
#
# COMPACT_ATOMS: atom_id res chain seq x y z
N MET A 1 -3.17 -1.50 -23.55
CA MET A 1 -4.53 -2.10 -23.67
C MET A 1 -4.58 -3.57 -23.28
N GLU A 2 -3.55 -4.40 -23.56
CA GLU A 2 -3.57 -5.83 -23.22
C GLU A 2 -3.73 -6.13 -21.72
N LYS A 3 -3.04 -5.42 -20.81
CA LYS A 3 -3.21 -5.64 -19.36
C LYS A 3 -4.64 -5.38 -18.86
N ILE A 4 -5.34 -4.40 -19.42
CA ILE A 4 -6.72 -4.05 -19.00
C ILE A 4 -7.69 -5.16 -19.42
N ALA A 5 -7.50 -5.77 -20.59
CA ALA A 5 -8.31 -6.89 -21.05
C ALA A 5 -8.18 -8.15 -20.18
N LEU A 6 -7.07 -8.30 -19.45
CA LEU A 6 -6.83 -9.41 -18.52
C LEU A 6 -7.52 -9.22 -17.15
N ILE A 7 -8.07 -8.03 -16.87
CA ILE A 7 -8.80 -7.76 -15.62
C ILE A 7 -10.25 -8.20 -15.81
N GLN A 8 -10.58 -9.39 -15.32
CA GLN A 8 -11.95 -9.92 -15.33
C GLN A 8 -12.65 -9.70 -13.97
N ASN A 9 -11.87 -9.63 -12.89
CA ASN A 9 -12.33 -9.31 -11.55
C ASN A 9 -11.33 -8.37 -10.83
N PRO A 10 -11.74 -7.72 -9.72
CA PRO A 10 -10.87 -6.77 -9.02
C PRO A 10 -9.56 -7.35 -8.50
N LEU A 11 -9.51 -8.63 -8.11
CA LEU A 11 -8.28 -9.27 -7.62
C LEU A 11 -7.27 -9.52 -8.75
N ASP A 12 -7.72 -9.61 -10.00
CA ASP A 12 -6.81 -9.69 -11.15
C ASP A 12 -5.95 -8.44 -11.24
N TYR A 13 -6.48 -7.27 -10.87
CA TYR A 13 -5.67 -6.04 -10.82
C TYR A 13 -4.51 -6.19 -9.85
N ILE A 14 -4.72 -6.75 -8.66
CA ILE A 14 -3.65 -7.02 -7.69
C ILE A 14 -2.66 -8.04 -8.26
N ARG A 15 -3.16 -9.15 -8.84
CA ARG A 15 -2.32 -10.18 -9.47
C ARG A 15 -1.39 -9.62 -10.54
N LEU A 16 -1.89 -8.72 -11.38
CA LEU A 16 -1.15 -8.13 -12.50
C LEU A 16 -0.09 -7.11 -12.08
N ASN A 17 -0.08 -6.72 -10.79
CA ASN A 17 0.89 -5.82 -10.16
C ASN A 17 1.73 -6.56 -9.09
N MET A 18 1.78 -7.89 -9.13
CA MET A 18 2.79 -8.64 -8.38
C MET A 18 4.18 -8.17 -8.78
N GLU A 19 5.06 -8.08 -7.80
CA GLU A 19 6.42 -7.57 -7.92
C GLU A 19 6.58 -6.09 -8.30
N GLU A 20 5.48 -5.34 -8.44
CA GLU A 20 5.50 -3.91 -8.67
C GLU A 20 5.42 -3.13 -7.36
N GLU A 21 5.84 -1.87 -7.39
CA GLU A 21 5.61 -0.94 -6.28
C GLU A 21 4.14 -0.51 -6.24
N ILE A 22 3.53 -0.65 -5.05
CA ILE A 22 2.15 -0.26 -4.80
C ILE A 22 2.06 0.74 -3.65
N PHE A 23 1.03 1.58 -3.68
CA PHE A 23 0.62 2.46 -2.60
C PHE A 23 -0.61 1.88 -1.89
N LEU A 24 -0.53 1.78 -0.57
CA LEU A 24 -1.62 1.39 0.31
C LEU A 24 -2.01 2.56 1.20
N LYS A 25 -3.29 2.96 1.15
CA LYS A 25 -3.89 3.78 2.20
C LYS A 25 -4.55 2.87 3.22
N CYS A 26 -4.12 2.97 4.47
CA CYS A 26 -4.65 2.21 5.58
C CYS A 26 -5.46 3.09 6.54
N LYS A 27 -6.27 2.46 7.39
CA LYS A 27 -6.97 3.12 8.51
C LYS A 27 -5.96 3.82 9.43
N GLY A 28 -6.40 4.92 10.04
CA GLY A 28 -5.60 5.67 11.03
C GLY A 28 -4.52 6.55 10.42
N ASP A 29 -4.77 7.13 9.23
CA ASP A 29 -3.84 8.01 8.51
C ASP A 29 -2.45 7.37 8.30
N ARG A 30 -2.45 6.08 7.99
CA ARG A 30 -1.26 5.31 7.63
C ARG A 30 -1.19 5.10 6.13
N GLU A 31 -0.03 5.34 5.55
CA GLU A 31 0.27 5.17 4.14
C GLU A 31 1.48 4.25 4.02
N ILE A 32 1.44 3.26 3.15
CA ILE A 32 2.57 2.35 2.92
C ILE A 32 2.85 2.29 1.43
N ILE A 33 4.10 2.50 1.03
CA ILE A 33 4.57 2.28 -0.34
C ILE A 33 5.58 1.14 -0.29
N GLY A 34 5.46 0.13 -1.14
CA GLY A 34 6.41 -0.98 -1.18
C GLY A 34 6.16 -1.94 -2.33
N LYS A 35 7.09 -2.87 -2.56
CA LYS A 35 6.97 -3.90 -3.60
C LYS A 35 6.01 -5.00 -3.14
N LEU A 36 5.00 -5.33 -3.94
CA LEU A 36 4.04 -6.40 -3.63
C LEU A 36 4.66 -7.79 -3.84
N ASP A 37 4.93 -8.50 -2.74
CA ASP A 37 5.53 -9.84 -2.78
C ASP A 37 4.50 -10.96 -2.70
N ALA A 38 3.40 -10.76 -1.97
CA ALA A 38 2.31 -11.73 -1.84
C ALA A 38 0.99 -11.08 -1.41
N TYR A 39 -0.13 -11.72 -1.74
CA TYR A 39 -1.46 -11.35 -1.25
C TYR A 39 -2.39 -12.56 -1.14
N ASP A 40 -3.54 -12.39 -0.48
CA ASP A 40 -4.62 -13.37 -0.44
C ASP A 40 -6.00 -12.76 -0.78
N ASN A 41 -7.06 -13.57 -0.72
CA ASN A 41 -8.44 -13.16 -1.02
C ASN A 41 -9.00 -12.11 -0.04
N HIS A 42 -8.42 -11.97 1.14
CA HIS A 42 -8.82 -10.94 2.12
C HIS A 42 -8.04 -9.64 1.92
N LEU A 43 -7.14 -9.59 0.92
CA LEU A 43 -6.18 -8.51 0.73
C LEU A 43 -5.21 -8.36 1.91
N ASN A 44 -4.92 -9.45 2.63
CA ASN A 44 -3.70 -9.46 3.42
C ASN A 44 -2.51 -9.39 2.44
N MET A 45 -1.54 -8.52 2.69
CA MET A 45 -0.44 -8.26 1.77
C MET A 45 0.92 -8.34 2.47
N ILE A 46 1.91 -8.86 1.77
CA ILE A 46 3.32 -8.78 2.15
C ILE A 46 3.99 -7.81 1.20
N LEU A 47 4.59 -6.75 1.75
CA LEU A 47 5.39 -5.79 0.99
C LEU A 47 6.85 -5.85 1.40
N SER A 48 7.76 -5.87 0.43
CA SER A 48 9.19 -5.64 0.65
C SER A 48 9.60 -4.21 0.33
N LYS A 49 10.75 -3.78 0.87
CA LYS A 49 11.31 -2.43 0.69
C LYS A 49 10.28 -1.34 0.97
N ALA A 50 9.50 -1.55 2.03
CA ALA A 50 8.34 -0.73 2.34
C ALA A 50 8.76 0.57 3.04
N ARG A 51 8.04 1.64 2.73
CA ARG A 51 8.11 2.94 3.40
C ARG A 51 6.74 3.24 3.98
N GLU A 52 6.64 3.21 5.30
CA GLU A 52 5.41 3.56 6.01
C GLU A 52 5.48 5.02 6.44
N THR A 53 4.39 5.74 6.24
CA THR A 53 4.18 7.07 6.79
C THR A 53 2.92 7.12 7.64
N TYR A 54 3.02 7.67 8.85
CA TYR A 54 1.90 7.76 9.78
C TYR A 54 1.93 9.05 10.60
N LYS A 55 0.78 9.43 11.16
CA LYS A 55 0.67 10.57 12.07
C LYS A 55 0.87 10.13 13.51
N GLN A 56 1.71 10.84 14.26
CA GLN A 56 1.80 10.69 15.72
C GLN A 56 1.20 11.94 16.36
N SER A 57 0.17 11.76 17.19
CA SER A 57 -0.33 12.81 18.07
C SER A 57 0.66 12.96 19.22
N SER A 58 1.38 14.08 19.27
CA SER A 58 2.16 14.46 20.44
C SER A 58 1.20 14.88 21.55
N THR A 59 1.11 14.11 22.62
CA THR A 59 0.31 14.45 23.81
C THR A 59 0.93 15.61 24.61
N GLU A 60 2.19 15.96 24.34
CA GLU A 60 2.97 16.85 25.20
C GLU A 60 3.01 18.33 24.76
N ASN A 61 2.62 18.68 23.53
CA ASN A 61 2.53 20.08 23.09
C ASN A 61 1.42 20.25 22.05
N GLU A 62 0.52 21.21 22.27
CA GLU A 62 -0.74 21.45 21.54
C GLU A 62 -0.59 21.94 20.09
N GLU A 63 0.60 21.88 19.48
CA GLU A 63 0.84 22.42 18.14
C GLU A 63 1.55 21.43 17.23
N GLY A 64 0.76 20.58 16.56
CA GLY A 64 1.17 19.97 15.29
C GLY A 64 1.12 18.44 15.28
N THR A 65 0.30 17.89 14.38
CA THR A 65 0.37 16.47 14.06
C THR A 65 1.64 16.19 13.26
N LYS A 66 2.61 15.49 13.86
CA LYS A 66 3.87 15.16 13.18
C LYS A 66 3.69 13.95 12.27
N LYS A 67 4.03 14.11 10.98
CA LYS A 67 4.12 13.00 10.01
C LYS A 67 5.47 12.32 10.20
N ILE A 68 5.45 11.03 10.53
CA ILE A 68 6.65 10.19 10.74
C ILE A 68 6.74 9.22 9.58
N GLU A 69 7.96 9.06 9.06
CA GLU A 69 8.28 8.10 8.00
C GLU A 69 9.29 7.09 8.52
N ARG A 70 9.12 5.83 8.16
CA ARG A 70 10.10 4.76 8.43
C ARG A 70 10.20 3.79 7.28
N ASN A 71 11.41 3.29 7.06
CA ASN A 71 11.69 2.21 6.12
C ASN A 71 11.60 0.86 6.84
N LEU A 72 11.02 -0.13 6.16
CA LEU A 72 10.82 -1.49 6.62
C LEU A 72 11.29 -2.44 5.50
N ASP A 73 12.19 -3.37 5.83
CA ASP A 73 12.67 -4.34 4.83
C ASP A 73 11.52 -5.21 4.30
N MET A 74 10.60 -5.60 5.20
CA MET A 74 9.40 -6.36 4.91
C MET A 74 8.29 -6.01 5.91
N VAL A 75 7.03 -5.97 5.45
CA VAL A 75 5.86 -5.74 6.30
C VAL A 75 4.68 -6.61 5.86
N PHE A 76 3.96 -7.16 6.85
CA PHE A 76 2.66 -7.79 6.65
C PHE A 76 1.55 -6.78 6.98
N VAL A 77 0.64 -6.56 6.03
CA VAL A 77 -0.50 -5.65 6.17
C VAL A 77 -1.78 -6.47 6.16
N ARG A 78 -2.61 -6.34 7.21
CA ARG A 78 -3.90 -7.01 7.28
C ARG A 78 -4.91 -6.31 6.36
N GLY A 79 -5.63 -7.08 5.54
CA GLY A 79 -6.54 -6.55 4.53
C GLY A 79 -7.68 -5.69 5.07
N ASP A 80 -8.22 -6.02 6.25
CA ASP A 80 -9.24 -5.20 6.93
C ASP A 80 -8.79 -3.75 7.21
N SER A 81 -7.48 -3.50 7.27
CA SER A 81 -6.93 -2.17 7.51
C SER A 81 -6.78 -1.34 6.24
N ILE A 82 -6.79 -1.97 5.06
CA ILE A 82 -6.58 -1.34 3.77
C ILE A 82 -7.89 -0.67 3.31
N ILE A 83 -7.77 0.58 2.86
CA ILE A 83 -8.88 1.40 2.34
C ILE A 83 -8.73 1.59 0.84
N LEU A 84 -7.49 1.79 0.37
CA LEU A 84 -7.16 2.01 -1.03
C LEU A 84 -5.90 1.23 -1.38
N VAL A 85 -5.94 0.59 -2.55
CA VAL A 85 -4.76 0.07 -3.23
C VAL A 85 -4.61 0.83 -4.53
N GLU A 86 -3.47 1.47 -4.72
CA GLU A 86 -3.12 2.18 -5.94
C GLU A 86 -1.80 1.61 -6.46
N THR A 87 -1.73 1.34 -7.76
CA THR A 87 -0.46 0.99 -8.41
C THR A 87 -0.15 2.07 -9.42
N ARG A 88 1.13 2.32 -9.66
CA ARG A 88 1.52 3.22 -10.74
C ARG A 88 1.07 2.56 -12.04
N LEU A 89 -0.07 3.02 -12.58
CA LEU A 89 -0.38 2.81 -13.98
C LEU A 89 0.82 3.37 -14.73
N ILE A 90 1.56 2.48 -15.40
CA ILE A 90 2.56 2.89 -16.37
C ILE A 90 1.84 3.85 -17.30
N ALA A 91 2.11 5.14 -17.16
CA ALA A 91 1.77 6.12 -18.16
C ALA A 91 2.58 5.68 -19.37
N PHE A 92 1.91 5.08 -20.35
CA PHE A 92 2.52 4.72 -21.61
C PHE A 92 2.98 6.03 -22.26
N GLU A 93 4.30 6.23 -22.33
CA GLU A 93 4.90 6.94 -23.48
C GLU A 93 4.78 6.05 -24.73
#